data_AF-A0A930ZCC3-F1
#
_entry.id   AF-A0A930ZCC3-F1
#
_cell.length_a   1.000
_cell.length_b   1.000
_cell.length_c   1.000
_cell.angle_alpha   90.00
_cell.angle_beta   90.00
_cell.angle_gamma   90.00
#
_symmetry.space_group_name_H-M   'P 1'
#
loop_
_entity.id
_entity.type
_entity.pdbx_description
1 polymer ?
#
loop_
_entity_poly.entity_id
_entity_poly.type
_entity_poly.pdbx_seq_one_letter_code
_entity_poly.pdbx_strand_id
1 'polypeptide(L)'
;MKISEAQIDSLASHLVEGLVSRGVIKPKADLKELVACVTELMSANFETEAQLDEEADRMAEDQTRLNRTLDVDRLRFMIKQRLAEKKGFTL
;
A
#
# COMPACT_ATOMS: atom_id res chain seq x y z
N MET A 1 7.71 -0.21 -1.11
CA MET A 1 8.12 -1.65 -1.21
C MET A 1 7.55 -2.23 -2.52
N LYS A 2 8.27 -3.05 -3.29
CA LYS A 2 7.69 -3.66 -4.51
C LYS A 2 7.17 -5.05 -4.21
N ILE A 3 5.85 -5.19 -4.07
CA ILE A 3 5.16 -6.48 -3.96
C ILE A 3 4.78 -6.95 -5.37
N SER A 4 5.01 -8.22 -5.68
CA SER A 4 4.62 -8.79 -6.97
C SER A 4 3.14 -9.12 -7.03
N GLU A 5 2.57 -9.12 -8.23
CA GLU A 5 1.15 -9.47 -8.44
C GLU A 5 0.81 -10.87 -7.90
N ALA A 6 1.72 -11.84 -8.05
CA ALA A 6 1.56 -13.18 -7.48
C ALA A 6 1.52 -13.18 -5.94
N GLN A 7 2.24 -12.27 -5.29
CA GLN A 7 2.19 -12.12 -3.83
C GLN A 7 0.88 -11.48 -3.38
N ILE A 8 0.36 -10.50 -4.15
CA ILE A 8 -0.94 -9.88 -3.89
C ILE A 8 -2.06 -10.91 -4.03
N ASP A 9 -2.04 -11.70 -5.10
CA ASP A 9 -3.02 -12.76 -5.36
C ASP A 9 -3.03 -13.85 -4.27
N SER A 10 -1.83 -14.29 -3.87
CA SER A 10 -1.68 -15.26 -2.77
C SER A 10 -2.20 -14.71 -1.44
N LEU A 11 -1.94 -13.44 -1.15
CA LEU A 11 -2.41 -12.79 0.08
C LEU A 11 -3.93 -12.59 0.07
N ALA A 12 -4.49 -12.13 -1.05
CA ALA A 12 -5.93 -11.94 -1.22
C ALA A 12 -6.69 -13.26 -1.07
N SER A 13 -6.20 -14.32 -1.71
CA SER A 13 -6.75 -15.67 -1.58
C SER A 13 -6.72 -16.14 -0.13
N HIS A 14 -5.57 -16.04 0.53
CA HIS A 14 -5.42 -16.48 1.93
C HIS A 14 -6.34 -15.71 2.89
N LEU A 15 -6.50 -14.40 2.68
CA LEU A 15 -7.37 -13.56 3.49
C LEU A 15 -8.84 -13.94 3.33
N VAL A 16 -9.31 -14.05 2.08
CA VAL A 16 -10.72 -14.39 1.79
C VAL A 16 -11.05 -15.79 2.29
N GLU A 17 -10.23 -16.79 1.96
CA GLU A 17 -10.42 -18.17 2.42
C GLU A 17 -10.37 -18.28 3.95
N GLY A 18 -9.45 -17.55 4.59
CA GLY A 18 -9.34 -17.48 6.04
C GLY A 18 -10.59 -16.91 6.71
N LEU A 19 -11.16 -15.84 6.15
CA LEU A 19 -12.39 -15.22 6.69
C LEU A 19 -13.63 -16.09 6.49
N VAL A 20 -13.72 -16.78 5.36
CA VAL A 20 -14.82 -17.71 5.06
C VAL A 20 -14.74 -18.96 5.94
N SER A 21 -13.57 -19.60 6.01
CA SER A 21 -13.38 -20.83 6.80
C SER A 21 -13.64 -20.62 8.30
N ARG A 22 -13.35 -19.43 8.82
CA ARG A 22 -13.64 -19.05 10.20
C ARG A 22 -15.09 -18.59 10.43
N GLY A 23 -15.90 -18.51 9.37
CA GLY A 23 -17.29 -18.06 9.45
C GLY A 23 -17.46 -16.56 9.79
N VAL A 24 -16.39 -15.76 9.66
CA VAL A 24 -16.43 -14.31 9.93
C VAL A 24 -17.24 -13.60 8.84
N ILE A 25 -17.16 -14.10 7.60
CA ILE A 25 -17.95 -13.62 6.48
C ILE A 25 -18.72 -14.78 5.84
N LYS A 26 -19.90 -14.48 5.30
CA LYS A 26 -20.67 -15.39 4.45
C LYS A 26 -20.75 -14.77 3.04
N PRO A 27 -20.00 -15.30 2.06
CA PRO A 27 -20.01 -14.78 0.70
C PRO A 27 -21.43 -14.80 0.12
N LYS A 28 -21.80 -13.73 -0.57
CA LYS A 28 -23.04 -13.64 -1.36
C LYS A 28 -22.80 -13.83 -2.86
N ALA A 29 -21.54 -13.77 -3.27
CA ALA A 29 -21.06 -13.95 -4.64
C ALA A 29 -20.12 -15.16 -4.69
N ASP A 30 -19.62 -15.50 -5.89
CA ASP A 30 -18.64 -16.57 -6.04
C ASP A 30 -17.34 -16.23 -5.31
N LEU A 31 -16.69 -17.23 -4.73
CA LEU A 31 -15.45 -17.03 -3.97
C LEU A 31 -14.35 -16.44 -4.85
N LYS A 32 -14.28 -16.85 -6.12
CA LYS A 32 -13.30 -16.36 -7.08
C LYS A 32 -13.53 -14.88 -7.40
N GLU A 33 -14.79 -14.45 -7.51
CA GLU A 33 -15.14 -13.05 -7.72
C GLU A 33 -14.76 -12.20 -6.50
N LEU A 34 -14.96 -12.74 -5.29
CA LEU A 34 -14.58 -12.07 -4.06
C LEU A 34 -13.05 -11.92 -3.95
N VAL A 35 -12.30 -12.98 -4.27
CA VAL A 35 -10.82 -12.93 -4.32
C VAL A 35 -10.36 -11.90 -5.34
N ALA A 36 -10.90 -11.92 -6.56
CA ALA A 36 -10.53 -10.95 -7.60
C ALA A 36 -10.77 -9.50 -7.16
N CYS A 37 -11.92 -9.22 -6.53
CA CYS A 37 -12.24 -7.90 -5.99
C CYS A 37 -11.23 -7.47 -4.92
N VAL A 38 -10.84 -8.37 -4.02
CA VAL A 38 -9.83 -8.09 -2.99
C VAL A 38 -8.45 -7.88 -3.61
N THR A 39 -8.05 -8.70 -4.58
CA THR A 39 -6.79 -8.54 -5.32
C THR A 39 -6.72 -7.17 -5.99
N GLU A 40 -7.80 -6.73 -6.66
CA GLU A 40 -7.88 -5.41 -7.29
C GLU A 40 -7.72 -4.27 -6.28
N LEU A 41 -8.43 -4.35 -5.15
CA LEU A 41 -8.34 -3.36 -4.06
C LEU A 41 -6.91 -3.30 -3.48
N MET A 42 -6.28 -4.45 -3.25
CA MET A 42 -4.92 -4.50 -2.73
C MET A 42 -3.90 -3.96 -3.73
N SER A 43 -4.04 -4.31 -5.02
CA SER A 43 -3.18 -3.79 -6.09
C SER A 43 -3.25 -2.26 -6.18
N ALA A 44 -4.46 -1.70 -6.20
CA ALA A 44 -4.65 -0.24 -6.21
C ALA A 44 -4.04 0.42 -4.95
N ASN A 45 -4.15 -0.24 -3.80
CA ASN A 45 -3.56 0.24 -2.55
C ASN A 45 -2.02 0.26 -2.60
N PHE A 46 -1.39 -0.82 -3.06
CA PHE A 46 0.07 -0.88 -3.20
C PHE A 46 0.61 0.08 -4.27
N GLU A 47 -0.13 0.28 -5.37
CA GLU A 47 0.24 1.27 -6.38
C GLU A 47 0.19 2.69 -5.80
N THR A 48 -0.85 3.00 -5.02
CA THR A 48 -0.95 4.29 -4.31
C THR A 48 0.20 4.49 -3.33
N GLU A 49 0.57 3.43 -2.59
CA GLU A 49 1.73 3.48 -1.69
C GLU A 49 3.04 3.73 -2.45
N ALA A 50 3.23 3.08 -3.60
CA ALA A 50 4.41 3.25 -4.45
C ALA A 50 4.51 4.69 -4.98
N GLN A 51 3.39 5.29 -5.39
CA GLN A 51 3.36 6.69 -5.79
C GLN A 51 3.71 7.64 -4.64
N LEU A 52 3.25 7.34 -3.43
CA LEU A 52 3.61 8.10 -2.22
C LEU A 52 5.11 7.98 -1.90
N ASP A 53 5.69 6.78 -2.05
CA ASP A 53 7.14 6.54 -1.90
C ASP A 53 7.93 7.40 -2.90
N GLU A 54 7.58 7.36 -4.20
CA GLU A 54 8.26 8.13 -5.24
C GLU A 54 8.13 9.65 -5.07
N GLU A 55 6.97 10.12 -4.61
CA GLU A 55 6.74 11.53 -4.29
C GLU A 55 7.58 11.97 -3.07
N ALA A 56 7.63 11.15 -2.03
CA ALA A 56 8.45 11.41 -0.85
C ALA A 56 9.95 11.42 -1.16
N ASP A 57 10.42 10.49 -2.00
CA ASP A 57 11.82 10.40 -2.43
C ASP A 57 12.26 11.67 -3.18
N ARG A 58 11.47 12.11 -4.17
CA ARG A 58 11.75 13.35 -4.91
C ARG A 58 11.82 14.57 -4.00
N MET A 59 10.86 14.71 -3.09
CA MET A 59 10.81 15.84 -2.17
C MET A 59 11.97 15.83 -1.15
N ALA A 60 12.40 14.66 -0.68
CA ALA A 60 13.54 14.54 0.21
C ALA A 60 14.87 14.86 -0.50
N GLU A 61 15.05 14.41 -1.74
CA GLU A 61 16.22 14.76 -2.57
C GLU A 61 16.32 16.28 -2.81
N ASP A 62 15.21 16.93 -3.14
CA ASP A 62 15.19 18.39 -3.36
C ASP A 62 15.58 19.17 -2.09
N GLN A 63 15.13 18.72 -0.92
CA GLN A 63 15.43 19.37 0.36
C GLN A 63 16.86 19.12 0.86
N THR A 64 17.41 17.93 0.60
CA THR A 64 18.79 17.59 0.98
C THR A 64 19.83 18.27 0.09
N ARG A 65 19.48 18.57 -1.16
CA ARG A 65 20.27 19.47 -2.03
C ARG A 65 20.37 20.89 -1.47
N LEU A 66 19.33 21.37 -0.79
CA LEU A 66 19.30 22.70 -0.17
C LEU A 66 19.95 22.71 1.24
N ASN A 67 19.88 21.61 1.98
CA ASN A 67 20.44 21.48 3.33
C ASN A 67 21.11 20.11 3.54
N ARG A 68 22.44 20.08 3.38
CA ARG A 68 23.26 18.86 3.36
C ARG A 68 23.42 18.15 4.72
N THR A 69 22.93 18.73 5.81
CA THR A 69 23.03 18.21 7.19
C THR A 69 21.80 17.44 7.67
N LEU A 70 20.75 17.34 6.85
CA LEU A 70 19.52 16.62 7.22
C LEU A 70 19.67 15.11 7.02
N ASP A 71 19.12 14.35 7.98
CA ASP A 71 18.91 12.91 7.86
C ASP A 71 17.80 12.63 6.83
N VAL A 72 18.20 12.06 5.69
CA VAL A 72 17.35 11.86 4.52
C VAL A 72 16.23 10.87 4.79
N ASP A 73 16.50 9.80 5.55
CA ASP A 73 15.53 8.74 5.79
C ASP A 73 14.42 9.24 6.72
N ARG A 74 14.79 9.98 7.76
CA ARG A 74 13.83 10.62 8.66
C ARG A 74 12.97 11.65 7.93
N LEU A 75 13.58 12.44 7.05
CA LEU A 75 12.88 13.46 6.27
C LEU A 75 11.87 12.83 5.30
N ARG A 76 12.31 11.81 4.56
CA ARG A 76 11.47 11.02 3.65
C ARG A 76 10.26 10.45 4.39
N PHE A 77 10.48 9.85 5.57
CA PHE A 77 9.39 9.29 6.37
C PHE A 77 8.35 10.35 6.75
N MET A 78 8.79 11.52 7.25
CA MET A 78 7.88 12.61 7.59
C MET A 78 7.10 13.15 6.39
N ILE A 79 7.75 13.23 5.22
CA ILE A 79 7.09 13.64 3.98
C ILE A 79 6.04 12.60 3.55
N LYS A 80 6.40 11.31 3.55
CA LYS A 80 5.48 10.21 3.22
C LYS A 80 4.25 10.24 4.12
N GLN A 81 4.43 10.40 5.43
CA GLN A 81 3.33 10.51 6.40
C GLN A 81 2.40 11.67 6.08
N ARG A 82 2.96 12.86 5.81
CA ARG A 82 2.17 14.04 5.47
C ARG A 82 1.42 13.89 4.14
N LEU A 83 2.03 13.23 3.15
CA LEU A 83 1.39 12.96 1.86
C LEU A 83 0.24 11.95 2.01
N ALA A 84 0.44 10.91 2.81
CA ALA A 84 -0.59 9.91 3.10
C ALA A 84 -1.80 10.53 3.81
N GLU A 85 -1.57 11.34 4.86
CA GLU A 85 -2.63 12.08 5.57
C GLU A 85 -3.45 12.96 4.62
N LYS A 86 -2.79 13.69 3.73
CA LYS A 86 -3.47 14.54 2.72
C LYS A 86 -4.32 13.75 1.75
N LYS A 87 -3.90 12.54 1.38
CA LYS A 87 -4.64 11.67 0.45
C LYS A 87 -5.66 10.78 1.17
N GLY A 88 -5.77 10.87 2.50
CA GLY A 88 -6.60 9.96 3.30
C GLY A 88 -6.14 8.51 3.24
N PHE A 89 -4.86 8.28 2.93
CA PHE A 89 -4.25 6.96 2.79
C PHE A 89 -3.69 6.49 4.13
N THR A 90 -3.91 5.22 4.46
CA THR A 90 -3.34 4.61 5.67
C THR A 90 -2.02 3.92 5.32
N LEU A 91 -0.93 4.37 5.94
CA LEU A 91 0.41 3.79 5.80
C LEU A 91 0.60 2.50 6.59
#